data_AF-Q2S2H1-F1
#
_entry.id   AF-Q2S2H1-F1
#
_cell.length_a   1.000
_cell.length_b   1.000
_cell.length_c   1.000
_cell.angle_alpha   90.00
_cell.angle_beta   90.00
_cell.angle_gamma   90.00
#
_symmetry.space_group_name_H-M   'P 1'
#
loop_
_entity.id
_entity.type
_entity.pdbx_description
1 polymer ?
#
loop_
_entity_poly.entity_id
_entity_poly.type
_entity_poly.pdbx_seq_one_letter_code
_entity_poly.pdbx_strand_id
1 'polypeptide(L)'
;MGRHIMTTDTVFGGLSRTKNEASPTDSVLTGLSFQYKENAGGAVQTVQYDVSAVKTDRVEGKDRTLYQLSRTKGGASAGRTPEMLGYIDVQFLDRTAAAISAPRANTDQIEALRVHFSVISPYRNSKSGVKEVHRMVAFPYTPAQN
;
A
#
# COMPACT_ATOMS: atom_id res chain seq x y z
N MET A 1 8.65 -19.38 -1.30
CA MET A 1 8.32 -18.67 -2.56
C MET A 1 9.39 -17.60 -2.76
N GLY A 2 10.45 -17.91 -3.52
CA GLY A 2 11.53 -16.96 -3.81
C GLY A 2 11.14 -16.02 -4.94
N ARG A 3 11.52 -14.75 -4.84
CA ARG A 3 11.44 -13.83 -5.98
C ARG A 3 12.67 -14.12 -6.82
N HIS A 4 12.52 -14.60 -8.04
CA HIS A 4 13.65 -14.85 -8.94
C HIS A 4 13.97 -13.64 -9.82
N ILE A 5 13.92 -12.45 -9.22
CA ILE A 5 14.18 -11.16 -9.88
C ILE A 5 15.64 -10.77 -9.62
N MET A 6 16.35 -10.32 -10.65
CA MET A 6 17.74 -9.87 -10.49
C MET A 6 17.76 -8.50 -9.79
N THR A 7 18.87 -8.15 -9.14
CA THR A 7 19.05 -6.82 -8.51
C THR A 7 18.89 -5.65 -9.49
N THR A 8 19.05 -5.90 -10.80
CA THR A 8 18.83 -4.92 -11.87
C THR A 8 17.36 -4.79 -12.30
N ASP A 9 16.47 -5.72 -11.93
CA ASP A 9 15.06 -5.66 -12.29
C ASP A 9 14.32 -4.69 -11.34
N THR A 10 13.34 -3.95 -11.87
CA THR A 10 12.53 -3.02 -11.06
C THR A 10 11.54 -3.80 -10.19
N VAL A 11 11.85 -3.97 -8.90
CA VAL A 11 10.94 -4.65 -7.96
C VAL A 11 9.69 -3.82 -7.63
N PHE A 12 9.88 -2.53 -7.38
CA PHE A 12 8.81 -1.60 -7.07
C PHE A 12 8.75 -0.49 -8.12
N GLY A 13 7.59 -0.32 -8.73
CA GLY A 13 7.31 0.75 -9.68
C GLY A 13 6.00 1.44 -9.32
N GLY A 14 5.52 2.34 -10.19
CA GLY A 14 4.19 2.93 -10.06
C GLY A 14 3.90 3.72 -8.77
N LEU A 15 4.86 3.83 -7.84
CA LEU A 15 4.74 4.53 -6.57
C LEU A 15 4.33 5.98 -6.80
N SER A 16 3.11 6.32 -6.39
CA SER A 16 2.53 7.66 -6.43
C SER A 16 1.74 7.93 -5.16
N ARG A 17 1.71 9.18 -4.74
CA ARG A 17 1.02 9.63 -3.53
C ARG A 17 0.37 10.99 -3.73
N THR A 18 -0.63 11.28 -2.91
CA THR A 18 -1.22 12.61 -2.75
C THR A 18 -1.20 13.00 -1.28
N LYS A 19 -1.20 14.31 -0.99
CA LYS A 19 -1.22 14.79 0.39
C LYS A 19 -2.53 14.42 1.08
N ASN A 20 -2.45 13.99 2.33
CA ASN A 20 -3.60 13.74 3.18
C ASN A 20 -3.20 13.86 4.66
N GLU A 21 -3.62 14.93 5.31
CA GLU A 21 -3.31 15.25 6.71
C GLU A 21 -3.96 14.28 7.71
N ALA A 22 -4.91 13.46 7.28
CA ALA A 22 -5.48 12.40 8.12
C ALA A 22 -4.54 11.19 8.24
N SER A 23 -3.60 11.05 7.31
CA SER A 23 -2.58 10.00 7.34
C SER A 23 -1.42 10.42 8.25
N PRO A 24 -0.86 9.51 9.07
CA PRO A 24 0.31 9.81 9.90
C PRO A 24 1.58 10.11 9.08
N THR A 25 1.55 9.91 7.76
CA THR A 25 2.63 10.22 6.82
C THR A 25 2.35 11.48 5.99
N ASP A 26 1.28 12.21 6.31
CA ASP A 26 0.73 13.33 5.53
C ASP A 26 0.45 12.98 4.06
N SER A 27 0.37 11.69 3.75
CA SER A 27 0.29 11.15 2.40
C SER A 27 -0.64 9.94 2.33
N VAL A 28 -1.33 9.81 1.20
CA VAL A 28 -2.05 8.61 0.79
C VAL A 28 -1.40 8.06 -0.46
N LEU A 29 -1.18 6.74 -0.47
CA LEU A 29 -0.78 6.01 -1.67
C LEU A 29 -1.89 6.14 -2.71
N THR A 30 -1.55 6.45 -3.96
CA THR A 30 -2.47 6.43 -5.10
C THR A 30 -2.16 5.32 -6.09
N GLY A 31 -0.90 4.87 -6.13
CA GLY A 31 -0.46 3.77 -6.98
C GLY A 31 0.82 3.12 -6.46
N LEU A 32 0.93 1.80 -6.66
CA LEU A 32 2.13 1.01 -6.41
C LEU A 32 2.13 -0.21 -7.33
N SER A 33 3.23 -0.46 -8.02
CA SER A 33 3.45 -1.71 -8.73
C SER A 33 4.52 -2.53 -8.03
N PHE A 34 4.31 -3.85 -8.02
CA PHE A 34 5.25 -4.82 -7.51
C PHE A 34 5.50 -5.88 -8.59
N GLN A 35 6.76 -6.11 -8.93
CA GLN A 35 7.16 -7.10 -9.93
C GLN A 35 7.88 -8.28 -9.29
N TYR A 36 7.66 -9.48 -9.84
CA TYR A 36 8.35 -10.70 -9.43
C TYR A 36 8.45 -11.71 -10.58
N LYS A 37 9.35 -12.68 -10.46
CA LYS A 37 9.41 -13.87 -11.33
C LYS A 37 9.12 -15.11 -10.48
N GLU A 38 8.26 -16.00 -10.98
CA GLU A 38 7.87 -17.22 -10.27
C GLU A 38 8.99 -18.25 -10.20
N ASN A 39 9.86 -18.29 -11.21
CA ASN A 39 11.03 -19.15 -11.31
C ASN A 39 12.18 -18.41 -12.00
N ALA A 40 13.42 -18.86 -11.81
CA ALA A 40 14.59 -18.32 -12.51
C ALA A 40 14.42 -18.41 -14.03
N GLY A 41 14.64 -17.31 -14.75
CA GLY A 41 14.42 -17.22 -16.20
C GLY A 41 12.95 -17.13 -16.64
N GLY A 42 11.99 -17.13 -15.69
CA GLY A 42 10.56 -16.98 -15.99
C GLY A 42 10.17 -15.57 -16.40
N ALA A 43 8.94 -15.43 -16.93
CA ALA A 43 8.36 -14.15 -17.28
C ALA A 43 8.10 -13.27 -16.05
N VAL A 44 8.30 -11.96 -16.20
CA VAL A 44 7.99 -10.97 -15.15
C VAL A 44 6.48 -10.89 -14.96
N GLN A 45 6.06 -11.12 -13.72
CA GLN A 45 4.70 -10.89 -13.25
C GLN A 45 4.62 -9.51 -12.61
N THR A 46 3.60 -8.74 -12.96
CA THR A 46 3.32 -7.43 -12.34
C THR A 46 2.02 -7.48 -11.57
N VAL A 47 2.07 -7.03 -10.32
CA VAL A 47 0.91 -6.73 -9.48
C VAL A 47 0.81 -5.23 -9.34
N GLN A 48 -0.28 -4.65 -9.81
CA GLN A 48 -0.60 -3.23 -9.67
C GLN A 48 -1.60 -3.06 -8.53
N TYR A 49 -1.35 -2.07 -7.69
CA TYR A 49 -2.24 -1.60 -6.65
C TYR A 49 -2.60 -0.15 -6.92
N ASP A 50 -3.89 0.15 -7.02
CA ASP A 50 -4.40 1.50 -7.25
C ASP A 50 -5.36 1.87 -6.12
N VAL A 51 -5.22 3.08 -5.61
CA VAL A 51 -6.06 3.59 -4.53
C VAL A 51 -6.87 4.76 -5.08
N SER A 52 -8.18 4.62 -5.03
CA SER A 52 -9.11 5.64 -5.50
C SER A 52 -9.99 6.14 -4.36
N ALA A 53 -10.25 7.44 -4.37
CA ALA A 53 -11.34 8.01 -3.58
C ALA A 53 -12.67 7.51 -4.17
N VAL A 54 -13.57 7.04 -3.32
CA VAL A 54 -14.84 6.42 -3.75
C VAL A 54 -16.06 7.20 -3.28
N LYS A 55 -16.04 7.72 -2.04
CA LYS A 55 -17.14 8.53 -1.50
C LYS A 55 -16.66 9.39 -0.33
N THR A 56 -17.50 10.31 0.11
CA THR A 56 -17.32 11.05 1.36
C THR A 56 -18.39 10.61 2.35
N ASP A 57 -18.01 10.39 3.61
CA ASP A 57 -18.92 10.01 4.69
C ASP A 57 -18.65 10.85 5.95
N ARG A 58 -19.65 10.92 6.83
CA ARG A 58 -19.56 11.61 8.11
C ARG A 58 -19.04 10.64 9.18
N VAL A 59 -17.81 10.86 9.63
CA VAL A 59 -17.12 10.01 10.62
C VAL A 59 -16.73 10.87 11.80
N GLU A 60 -17.17 10.47 13.00
CA GLU A 60 -16.90 11.21 14.24
C GLU A 60 -17.20 12.73 14.16
N GLY A 61 -18.25 13.09 13.42
CA GLY A 61 -18.66 14.48 13.25
C GLY A 61 -17.77 15.30 12.30
N LYS A 62 -16.95 14.66 11.46
CA LYS A 62 -16.17 15.29 10.39
C LYS A 62 -16.43 14.60 9.06
N ASP A 63 -16.27 15.34 7.98
CA ASP A 63 -16.37 14.76 6.64
C ASP A 63 -15.05 14.06 6.31
N ARG A 64 -15.16 12.81 5.85
CA ARG A 64 -14.02 11.95 5.52
C ARG A 64 -14.19 11.36 4.15
N THR A 65 -13.19 11.56 3.30
CA THR A 65 -13.07 10.80 2.05
C THR A 65 -12.71 9.36 2.37
N LEU A 66 -13.50 8.44 1.83
CA LEU A 66 -13.26 7.01 1.86
C LEU A 66 -12.60 6.59 0.56
N TYR A 67 -11.68 5.65 0.70
CA TYR A 67 -10.87 5.10 -0.36
C TYR A 67 -11.12 3.60 -0.53
N GLN A 68 -10.77 3.10 -1.70
CA GLN A 68 -10.72 1.70 -2.04
C GLN A 68 -9.36 1.37 -2.62
N LEU A 69 -8.79 0.23 -2.21
CA LEU A 69 -7.60 -0.35 -2.83
C LEU A 69 -8.05 -1.42 -3.83
N SER A 70 -7.66 -1.26 -5.08
CA SER A 70 -7.85 -2.24 -6.15
C SER A 70 -6.53 -2.93 -6.49
N ARG A 71 -6.61 -4.20 -6.88
CA ARG A 71 -5.44 -5.01 -7.27
C ARG A 71 -5.65 -5.61 -8.66
N THR A 72 -4.64 -5.47 -9.51
CA THR A 72 -4.57 -6.11 -10.83
C THR A 72 -3.33 -7.00 -10.89
N LYS A 73 -3.46 -8.23 -11.39
CA LYS A 73 -2.33 -9.16 -11.59
C LYS A 73 -2.26 -9.55 -13.06
N GLY A 74 -1.11 -9.31 -13.71
CA GLY A 74 -0.92 -9.65 -15.12
C GLY A 74 -1.92 -8.98 -16.07
N GLY A 75 -2.41 -7.79 -15.70
CA GLY A 75 -3.43 -7.05 -16.46
C GLY A 75 -4.89 -7.42 -16.14
N ALA A 76 -5.14 -8.47 -15.35
CA ALA A 76 -6.48 -8.87 -14.94
C ALA A 76 -6.84 -8.38 -13.54
N SER A 77 -8.10 -8.03 -13.31
CA SER A 77 -8.60 -7.68 -11.96
C SER A 77 -8.42 -8.87 -11.01
N ALA A 78 -7.80 -8.62 -9.86
CA ALA A 78 -7.43 -9.63 -8.88
C ALA A 78 -7.97 -9.33 -7.47
N GLY A 79 -8.93 -8.39 -7.35
CA GLY A 79 -9.63 -8.08 -6.11
C GLY A 79 -9.61 -6.60 -5.74
N ARG A 80 -10.45 -6.24 -4.78
CA ARG A 80 -10.57 -4.89 -4.23
C ARG A 80 -11.02 -4.94 -2.77
N THR A 81 -10.63 -3.95 -1.97
CA THR A 81 -11.17 -3.79 -0.61
C THR A 81 -12.60 -3.25 -0.67
N PRO A 82 -13.40 -3.39 0.40
CA PRO A 82 -14.60 -2.57 0.57
C PRO A 82 -14.26 -1.06 0.60
N GLU A 83 -15.27 -0.22 0.37
CA GLU A 83 -15.19 1.26 0.43
C GLU A 83 -15.13 1.76 1.89
N MET A 84 -14.08 1.40 2.60
CA MET A 84 -13.97 1.60 4.04
C MET A 84 -12.63 2.19 4.48
N LEU A 85 -11.70 2.45 3.57
CA LEU A 85 -10.39 2.97 3.95
C LEU A 85 -10.48 4.47 4.17
N GLY A 86 -10.06 4.99 5.32
CA GLY A 86 -9.91 6.45 5.48
C GLY A 86 -8.59 6.96 4.89
N TYR A 87 -7.56 6.12 4.93
CA TYR A 87 -6.31 6.28 4.19
C TYR A 87 -5.60 4.93 4.06
N ILE A 88 -4.64 4.85 3.14
CA ILE A 88 -3.62 3.81 3.10
C ILE A 88 -2.33 4.41 2.55
N ASP A 89 -1.20 4.12 3.19
CA ASP A 89 0.13 4.48 2.71
C ASP A 89 1.14 3.39 3.03
N VAL A 90 2.21 3.34 2.24
CA VAL A 90 3.30 2.37 2.37
C VAL A 90 4.62 3.12 2.45
N GLN A 91 5.36 2.92 3.54
CA GLN A 91 6.73 3.38 3.68
C GLN A 91 7.70 2.20 3.47
N PHE A 92 8.84 2.52 2.86
CA PHE A 92 9.96 1.59 2.69
C PHE A 92 10.98 1.92 3.75
N LEU A 93 11.42 0.91 4.50
CA LEU A 93 12.29 1.09 5.65
C LEU A 93 13.66 0.48 5.40
N ASP A 94 14.69 1.14 5.91
CA ASP A 94 16.05 0.61 5.96
C ASP A 94 16.31 -0.26 7.21
N ARG A 95 17.56 -0.72 7.35
CA ARG A 95 18.04 -1.50 8.51
C ARG A 95 17.92 -0.80 9.87
N THR A 96 17.73 0.52 9.88
CA THR A 96 17.55 1.34 11.09
C THR A 96 16.07 1.65 11.36
N ALA A 97 15.16 1.09 10.56
CA ALA A 97 13.74 1.39 10.53
C ALA A 97 13.40 2.84 10.14
N ALA A 98 14.33 3.55 9.49
CA ALA A 98 14.11 4.87 8.92
C ALA A 98 13.44 4.76 7.54
N ALA A 99 12.60 5.75 7.21
CA ALA A 99 11.91 5.78 5.91
C ALA A 99 12.88 6.21 4.79
N ILE A 100 12.88 5.46 3.70
CA ILE A 100 13.69 5.72 2.51
C ILE A 100 12.97 6.76 1.63
N SER A 101 13.64 7.89 1.36
CA SER A 101 13.09 9.03 0.62
C SER A 101 12.94 8.78 -0.89
N ALA A 102 13.74 7.89 -1.47
CA ALA A 102 13.70 7.53 -2.88
C ALA A 102 13.79 6.00 -3.08
N PRO A 103 12.75 5.23 -2.70
CA PRO A 103 12.82 3.77 -2.64
C PRO A 103 13.07 3.10 -4.00
N ARG A 104 12.71 3.75 -5.13
CA ARG A 104 13.01 3.23 -6.47
C ARG A 104 14.50 3.29 -6.84
N ALA A 105 15.22 4.26 -6.29
CA ALA A 105 16.65 4.45 -6.54
C ALA A 105 17.53 3.75 -5.49
N ASN A 106 16.94 3.29 -4.39
CA ASN A 106 17.62 2.72 -3.23
C ASN A 106 16.95 1.39 -2.84
N THR A 107 16.66 0.55 -3.82
CA THR A 107 15.93 -0.72 -3.61
C THR A 107 16.74 -1.73 -2.80
N ASP A 108 18.07 -1.64 -2.89
CA ASP A 108 19.08 -2.40 -2.14
C ASP A 108 19.10 -2.06 -0.64
N GLN A 109 18.61 -0.88 -0.26
CA GLN A 109 18.53 -0.45 1.13
C GLN A 109 17.21 -0.84 1.81
N ILE A 110 16.23 -1.35 1.05
CA ILE A 110 14.93 -1.73 1.59
C ILE A 110 15.07 -3.02 2.37
N GLU A 111 14.72 -2.99 3.65
CA GLU A 111 14.73 -4.13 4.57
C GLU A 111 13.33 -4.47 5.10
N ALA A 112 12.40 -3.51 5.08
CA ALA A 112 11.03 -3.74 5.48
C ALA A 112 10.06 -2.78 4.78
N LEU A 113 8.79 -3.18 4.78
CA LEU A 113 7.67 -2.36 4.34
C LEU A 113 6.78 -2.08 5.56
N ARG A 114 6.41 -0.82 5.74
CA ARG A 114 5.47 -0.38 6.78
C ARG A 114 4.22 0.18 6.13
N VAL A 115 3.09 -0.43 6.42
CA VAL A 115 1.79 -0.03 5.91
C VAL A 115 1.03 0.69 7.01
N HIS A 116 0.63 1.93 6.74
CA HIS A 116 -0.28 2.70 7.56
C HIS A 116 -1.64 2.72 6.89
N PHE A 117 -2.70 2.42 7.62
CA PHE A 117 -4.05 2.52 7.09
C PHE A 117 -5.07 2.80 8.18
N SER A 118 -6.20 3.38 7.78
CA SER A 118 -7.38 3.45 8.63
C SER A 118 -8.56 2.75 7.99
N VAL A 119 -9.41 2.18 8.84
CA VAL A 119 -10.65 1.52 8.45
C VAL A 119 -11.81 2.14 9.18
N ILE A 120 -12.87 2.42 8.44
CA ILE A 120 -14.11 3.01 8.94
C ILE A 120 -15.18 1.92 8.88
N SER A 121 -15.73 1.57 10.04
CA SER A 121 -16.67 0.44 10.14
C SER A 121 -17.89 0.67 9.22
N PRO A 122 -18.24 -0.27 8.33
CA PRO A 122 -19.43 -0.14 7.50
C PRO A 122 -20.71 -0.35 8.31
N TYR A 123 -20.63 -0.97 9.49
CA TYR A 123 -21.79 -1.30 10.31
C TYR A 123 -22.18 -0.11 11.19
N ARG A 124 -23.29 0.51 10.80
CA ARG A 124 -23.98 1.55 11.58
C ARG A 124 -24.96 0.86 12.51
N ASN A 125 -24.87 1.11 13.81
CA ASN A 125 -26.00 0.93 14.70
C ASN A 125 -26.43 2.31 15.20
N SER A 126 -27.73 2.48 15.49
CA SER A 126 -28.31 3.75 15.92
C SER A 126 -27.80 4.26 17.29
N LYS A 127 -26.95 3.49 17.97
CA LYS A 127 -26.43 3.77 19.31
C LYS A 127 -24.93 4.04 19.36
N SER A 128 -24.19 3.89 18.25
CA SER A 128 -22.75 4.14 18.18
C SER A 128 -22.41 4.91 16.91
N GLY A 129 -21.77 6.08 17.08
CA GLY A 129 -21.20 6.82 15.95
C GLY A 129 -20.22 5.97 15.13
N VAL A 130 -20.04 6.33 13.86
CA VAL A 130 -19.04 5.70 12.99
C VAL A 130 -17.65 5.98 13.56
N LYS A 131 -16.89 4.92 13.86
CA LYS A 131 -15.53 4.99 14.39
C LYS A 131 -14.49 4.70 13.31
N GLU A 132 -13.43 5.48 13.32
CA GLU A 132 -12.23 5.26 12.52
C GLU A 132 -11.21 4.46 13.35
N VAL A 133 -10.67 3.38 12.78
CA VAL A 133 -9.64 2.55 13.42
C VAL A 133 -8.34 2.69 12.64
N HIS A 134 -7.31 3.18 13.30
CA HIS A 134 -5.97 3.34 12.73
C HIS A 134 -5.09 2.14 13.02
N ARG A 135 -4.36 1.67 12.01
CA ARG A 135 -3.47 0.51 12.10
C ARG A 135 -2.15 0.80 11.41
N MET A 136 -1.11 0.17 11.95
CA MET A 136 0.21 0.12 11.32
C MET A 136 0.70 -1.33 11.39
N VAL A 137 1.21 -1.83 10.27
CA VAL A 137 1.83 -3.16 10.18
C VAL A 137 3.16 -3.02 9.45
N ALA A 138 4.22 -3.56 10.02
CA ALA A 138 5.51 -3.68 9.37
C ALA A 138 5.83 -5.15 9.09
N PHE A 139 6.37 -5.44 7.92
CA PHE A 139 6.80 -6.78 7.54
C PHE A 139 8.18 -6.73 6.88
N PRO A 140 9.04 -7.71 7.19
CA PRO A 140 10.36 -7.78 6.59
C PRO A 140 10.25 -7.94 5.08
N TYR A 141 11.13 -7.26 4.37
CA TYR A 141 11.35 -7.40 2.95
C TYR A 141 12.67 -8.16 2.77
N THR A 142 12.59 -9.38 2.24
CA THR A 142 13.78 -10.12 1.86
C THR A 142 14.01 -9.91 0.36
N PRO A 143 15.13 -9.30 -0.04
CA PRO A 143 15.52 -9.23 -1.45
C PRO A 143 15.65 -10.63 -2.05
N ALA A 144 15.51 -10.74 -3.37
CA ALA A 144 15.92 -11.95 -4.08
C ALA A 144 17.41 -12.20 -3.83
N GLN A 145 17.78 -13.38 -3.35
CA GLN A 145 19.18 -13.79 -3.31
C GLN A 145 19.61 -14.18 -4.74
N ASN A 146 20.78 -13.69 -5.15
CA ASN A 146 21.44 -14.09 -6.40
C ASN A 146 21.76 -15.59 -6.40
#